data_AF-A0A0M0K394-F1
#
_entry.id   AF-A0A0M0K394-F1
#
_cell.length_a   1.000
_cell.length_b   1.000
_cell.length_c   1.000
_cell.angle_alpha   90.00
_cell.angle_beta   90.00
_cell.angle_gamma   90.00
#
_symmetry.space_group_name_H-M   'P 1'
#
loop_
_entity.id
_entity.type
_entity.pdbx_description
1 polymer ?
#
loop_
_entity_poly.entity_id
_entity_poly.type
_entity_poly.pdbx_seq_one_letter_code
_entity_poly.pdbx_strand_id
1 'polypeptide(L)'
;MTSYNRKVSPIYEALDARNPKQAVKLCDAALKKASIPLVRALKAVALERMGRAEEATALAREEAAAVVKAPPIDDTVLSTLMIVFRAVGLVDEGGAMYEAAFQAEPDNTELAAKLFASHLRAEQYAKAQSLAMKMFKRPKGDEYVYWAVSCLVLQVDEMSAPRQPSAEYADAPVPEAAAKHLQLAAAMLGRAGSQGKLTQLAHLQLYDAVLLRQQKHAERLALLDDAQHGALMADEVARHRERAVLLERLGRYAEAQPLLASLLREHTPDAQIHEIELTLPQLRRYIGLCQYRLGCGATASLTLGARRDLATEFMQVYFRSRPLSASLDSRERGHADNLPLMGAQLLLPRAQPDWFACGGASVTAWPVPALLQASLMLRLALDAAPHNFQLMLALMHCLEALGAGSMALELYKRCDIKQIQHETLSYVVLPALAQLGASDAADEALTAVRRFEQHGLAELPEQLLLAFRKSNYPQALEFVAFERSVRPSWWH
;
A
#
# COMPACT_ATOMS: atom_id res chain seq x y z
N MET A 1 10.56 -7.12 43.66
CA MET A 1 10.62 -8.19 42.63
C MET A 1 10.06 -9.47 43.23
N THR A 2 8.80 -9.77 42.96
CA THR A 2 8.02 -10.86 43.56
C THR A 2 8.56 -12.25 43.17
N SER A 3 8.40 -13.23 44.07
CA SER A 3 8.74 -14.66 43.89
C SER A 3 8.25 -15.27 42.56
N TYR A 4 7.17 -14.71 42.00
CA TYR A 4 6.62 -15.04 40.68
C TYR A 4 7.63 -14.84 39.55
N ASN A 5 8.31 -13.70 39.50
CA ASN A 5 9.19 -13.32 38.39
C ASN A 5 10.47 -14.21 38.34
N ARG A 6 10.95 -14.65 39.51
CA ARG A 6 12.10 -15.58 39.63
C ARG A 6 11.83 -16.97 39.07
N LYS A 7 10.57 -17.42 39.03
CA LYS A 7 10.21 -18.76 38.50
C LYS A 7 10.03 -18.78 36.99
N VAL A 8 9.65 -17.66 36.40
CA VAL A 8 9.33 -17.56 34.96
C VAL A 8 10.53 -17.07 34.15
N SER A 9 11.43 -16.24 34.72
CA SER A 9 12.65 -15.76 34.04
C SER A 9 13.48 -16.89 33.38
N PRO A 10 13.78 -18.01 34.06
CA PRO A 10 14.57 -19.08 33.45
C PRO A 10 13.87 -19.76 32.27
N ILE A 11 12.53 -19.75 32.25
CA ILE A 11 11.73 -20.30 31.15
C ILE A 11 11.80 -19.36 29.95
N TYR A 12 11.66 -18.05 30.15
CA TYR A 12 11.84 -17.05 29.10
C TYR A 12 13.24 -17.11 28.51
N GLU A 13 14.28 -17.13 29.36
CA GLU A 13 15.67 -17.26 28.92
C GLU A 13 15.90 -18.50 28.05
N ALA A 14 15.33 -19.65 28.42
CA ALA A 14 15.43 -20.88 27.63
C ALA A 14 14.68 -20.78 26.28
N LEU A 15 13.52 -20.11 26.25
CA LEU A 15 12.76 -19.87 25.02
C LEU A 15 13.47 -18.88 24.09
N ASP A 16 14.07 -17.83 24.63
CA ASP A 16 14.82 -16.80 23.89
C ASP A 16 16.14 -17.36 23.36
N ALA A 17 16.81 -18.23 24.12
CA ALA A 17 17.97 -19.00 23.68
C ALA A 17 17.64 -20.10 22.64
N ARG A 18 16.38 -20.15 22.15
CA ARG A 18 15.89 -21.15 21.19
C ARG A 18 16.11 -22.60 21.66
N ASN A 19 16.02 -22.84 22.97
CA ASN A 19 16.14 -24.17 23.56
C ASN A 19 14.80 -24.65 24.17
N PRO A 20 13.81 -25.00 23.33
CA PRO A 20 12.47 -25.33 23.82
C PRO A 20 12.45 -26.63 24.64
N LYS A 21 13.39 -27.55 24.41
CA LYS A 21 13.56 -28.77 25.23
C LYS A 21 13.88 -28.43 26.68
N GLN A 22 14.76 -27.47 26.92
CA GLN A 22 15.08 -27.01 28.27
C GLN A 22 13.92 -26.24 28.88
N ALA A 23 13.22 -25.42 28.10
CA ALA A 23 12.02 -24.71 28.55
C ALA A 23 10.95 -25.67 29.06
N VAL A 24 10.65 -26.76 28.35
CA VAL A 24 9.70 -27.79 28.80
C VAL A 24 10.13 -28.40 30.14
N LYS A 25 11.41 -28.75 30.32
CA LYS A 25 11.93 -29.31 31.59
C LYS A 25 11.74 -28.33 32.75
N LEU A 26 12.00 -27.04 32.51
CA LEU A 26 11.82 -26.00 33.53
C LEU A 26 10.33 -25.80 33.85
N CYS A 27 9.45 -25.81 32.85
CA CYS A 27 8.01 -25.78 33.05
C CYS A 27 7.53 -26.97 33.90
N ASP A 28 7.95 -28.20 33.57
CA ASP A 28 7.57 -29.40 34.33
C ASP A 28 8.06 -29.34 35.78
N ALA A 29 9.28 -28.85 36.01
CA ALA A 29 9.82 -28.65 37.35
C ALA A 29 9.06 -27.59 38.16
N ALA A 30 8.61 -26.51 37.50
CA ALA A 30 7.82 -25.46 38.13
C ALA A 30 6.38 -25.94 38.45
N LEU A 31 5.74 -26.66 37.52
CA LEU A 31 4.37 -27.16 37.66
C LEU A 31 4.23 -28.25 38.73
N LYS A 32 5.30 -29.02 39.01
CA LYS A 32 5.33 -29.93 40.16
C LYS A 32 5.21 -29.22 41.51
N LYS A 33 5.65 -27.95 41.59
CA LYS A 33 5.64 -27.18 42.84
C LYS A 33 4.35 -26.38 43.03
N ALA A 34 3.81 -25.85 41.93
CA ALA A 34 2.56 -25.09 41.94
C ALA A 34 1.95 -25.09 40.55
N SER A 35 0.62 -25.21 40.46
CA SER A 35 -0.10 -24.98 39.21
C SER A 35 -0.12 -23.48 38.91
N ILE A 36 0.68 -23.05 37.94
CA ILE A 36 0.81 -21.64 37.53
C ILE A 36 0.32 -21.54 36.08
N PRO A 37 -0.80 -20.82 35.79
CA PRO A 37 -1.38 -20.74 34.45
C PRO A 37 -0.39 -20.27 33.38
N LEU A 38 0.39 -19.22 33.68
CA LEU A 38 1.40 -18.70 32.76
C LEU A 38 2.47 -19.74 32.39
N VAL A 39 2.87 -20.60 33.34
CA VAL A 39 3.86 -21.67 33.07
C VAL A 39 3.27 -22.74 32.16
N ARG A 40 1.97 -23.05 32.29
CA ARG A 40 1.27 -23.99 31.41
C ARG A 40 1.13 -23.41 29.99
N ALA A 41 0.81 -22.13 29.87
CA ALA A 41 0.81 -21.44 28.58
C ALA A 41 2.22 -21.40 27.93
N LEU A 42 3.27 -21.10 28.69
CA LEU A 42 4.65 -21.14 28.18
C LEU A 42 5.11 -22.55 27.81
N LYS A 43 4.63 -23.58 28.52
CA LYS A 43 4.86 -24.98 28.13
C LYS A 43 4.22 -25.30 26.77
N ALA A 44 3.00 -24.81 26.52
CA ALA A 44 2.36 -24.96 25.20
C ALA A 44 3.20 -24.30 24.09
N VAL A 45 3.72 -23.09 24.31
CA VAL A 45 4.65 -22.42 23.38
C VAL A 45 5.92 -23.25 23.15
N ALA A 46 6.50 -23.80 24.20
CA ALA A 46 7.70 -24.64 24.07
C ALA A 46 7.44 -25.93 23.28
N LEU A 47 6.27 -26.57 23.47
CA LEU A 47 5.86 -27.76 22.74
C LEU A 47 5.62 -27.46 21.26
N GLU A 48 4.98 -26.33 20.95
CA GLU A 48 4.77 -25.86 19.58
C GLU A 48 6.11 -25.66 18.86
N ARG A 49 7.05 -24.94 19.49
CA ARG A 49 8.42 -24.74 18.95
C ARG A 49 9.24 -26.03 18.79
N MET A 50 8.81 -27.14 19.40
CA MET A 50 9.41 -28.47 19.20
C MET A 50 8.77 -29.26 18.05
N GLY A 51 7.76 -28.71 17.37
CA GLY A 51 6.97 -29.40 16.35
C GLY A 51 5.89 -30.33 16.93
N ARG A 52 5.62 -30.28 18.25
CA ARG A 52 4.60 -31.11 18.91
C ARG A 52 3.26 -30.38 18.95
N ALA A 53 2.72 -30.07 17.77
CA ALA A 53 1.55 -29.19 17.62
C ALA A 53 0.29 -29.72 18.33
N GLU A 54 0.01 -31.03 18.25
CA GLU A 54 -1.17 -31.63 18.90
C GLU A 54 -1.14 -31.49 20.42
N GLU A 55 0.01 -31.74 21.05
CA GLU A 55 0.16 -31.59 22.50
C GLU A 55 0.10 -30.12 22.93
N ALA A 56 0.72 -29.23 22.14
CA ALA A 56 0.70 -27.80 22.39
C ALA A 56 -0.72 -27.25 22.34
N THR A 57 -1.49 -27.63 21.31
CA THR A 57 -2.88 -27.19 21.13
C THR A 57 -3.82 -27.76 22.17
N ALA A 58 -3.69 -29.04 22.53
CA ALA A 58 -4.48 -29.64 23.61
C ALA A 58 -4.27 -28.90 24.93
N LEU A 59 -3.01 -28.64 25.29
CA LEU A 59 -2.66 -27.89 26.50
C LEU A 59 -3.16 -26.44 26.44
N ALA A 60 -3.04 -25.77 25.28
CA ALA A 60 -3.51 -24.40 25.11
C ALA A 60 -5.03 -24.27 25.26
N ARG A 61 -5.80 -25.22 24.71
CA ARG A 61 -7.27 -25.27 24.86
C ARG A 61 -7.70 -25.49 26.31
N GLU A 62 -7.04 -26.42 27.01
CA GLU A 62 -7.29 -26.69 28.43
C GLU A 62 -7.08 -25.42 29.26
N GLU A 63 -5.94 -24.74 29.06
CA GLU A 63 -5.63 -23.50 29.78
C GLU A 63 -6.56 -22.35 29.41
N ALA A 64 -6.87 -22.18 28.13
CA ALA A 64 -7.82 -21.16 27.69
C ALA A 64 -9.18 -21.34 28.39
N ALA A 65 -9.70 -22.57 28.44
CA ALA A 65 -10.97 -22.89 29.08
C ALA A 65 -10.95 -22.70 30.61
N ALA A 66 -9.79 -22.93 31.25
CA ALA A 66 -9.61 -22.73 32.69
C ALA A 66 -9.52 -21.24 33.05
N VAL A 67 -8.71 -20.47 32.33
CA VAL A 67 -8.42 -19.06 32.63
C VAL A 67 -9.68 -18.20 32.53
N VAL A 68 -10.50 -18.39 31.48
CA VAL A 68 -11.72 -17.58 31.27
C VAL A 68 -12.80 -17.80 32.34
N LYS A 69 -12.69 -18.87 33.16
CA LYS A 69 -13.63 -19.17 34.24
C LYS A 69 -13.19 -18.64 35.61
N ALA A 70 -12.00 -18.05 35.71
CA ALA A 70 -11.39 -17.66 36.99
C ALA A 70 -10.95 -16.17 36.98
N PRO A 71 -11.89 -15.21 37.08
CA PRO A 71 -11.55 -13.80 37.20
C PRO A 71 -10.79 -13.51 38.51
N PRO A 72 -9.85 -12.53 38.54
CA PRO A 72 -9.50 -11.62 37.44
C PRO A 72 -8.68 -12.31 36.34
N ILE A 73 -8.98 -11.99 35.09
CA ILE A 73 -8.37 -12.67 33.94
C ILE A 73 -6.93 -12.16 33.73
N ASP A 74 -5.97 -13.09 33.79
CA ASP A 74 -4.57 -12.76 33.53
C ASP A 74 -4.31 -12.63 32.02
N ASP A 75 -4.21 -11.37 31.61
CA ASP A 75 -3.92 -10.93 30.25
C ASP A 75 -2.63 -11.53 29.66
N THR A 76 -1.61 -11.76 30.48
CA THR A 76 -0.34 -12.32 30.04
C THR A 76 -0.48 -13.78 29.62
N VAL A 77 -1.38 -14.51 30.27
CA VAL A 77 -1.69 -15.91 29.93
C VAL A 77 -2.41 -15.96 28.59
N LEU A 78 -3.43 -15.11 28.38
CA LEU A 78 -4.15 -15.03 27.10
C LEU A 78 -3.21 -14.66 25.94
N SER A 79 -2.36 -13.65 26.13
CA SER A 79 -1.37 -13.25 25.13
C SER A 79 -0.39 -14.37 24.79
N THR A 80 0.02 -15.17 25.79
CA THR A 80 0.92 -16.31 25.60
C THR A 80 0.23 -17.44 24.83
N LEU A 81 -1.03 -17.76 25.16
CA LEU A 81 -1.82 -18.77 24.45
C LEU A 81 -2.10 -18.37 23.00
N MET A 82 -2.34 -17.09 22.73
CA MET A 82 -2.55 -16.57 21.38
C MET A 82 -1.35 -16.81 20.45
N ILE A 83 -0.12 -16.86 20.99
CA ILE A 83 1.08 -17.23 20.20
C ILE A 83 0.92 -18.65 19.64
N VAL A 84 0.44 -19.59 20.45
CA VAL A 84 0.23 -20.99 20.05
C VAL A 84 -0.89 -21.11 19.04
N PHE A 85 -2.05 -20.50 19.31
CA PHE A 85 -3.19 -20.53 18.38
C PHE A 85 -2.83 -19.95 17.01
N ARG A 86 -2.08 -18.85 16.97
CA ARG A 86 -1.60 -18.26 15.71
C ARG A 86 -0.61 -19.16 14.99
N ALA A 87 0.37 -19.73 15.70
CA ALA A 87 1.41 -20.57 15.09
C ALA A 87 0.82 -21.83 14.42
N VAL A 88 -0.26 -22.37 14.98
CA VAL A 88 -0.93 -23.58 14.46
C VAL A 88 -2.11 -23.25 13.51
N GLY A 89 -2.37 -21.96 13.24
CA GLY A 89 -3.46 -21.53 12.34
C GLY A 89 -4.87 -21.59 12.93
N LEU A 90 -5.01 -21.81 14.24
CA LEU A 90 -6.29 -21.84 14.96
C LEU A 90 -6.73 -20.43 15.41
N VAL A 91 -6.74 -19.48 14.48
CA VAL A 91 -7.01 -18.06 14.78
C VAL A 91 -8.41 -17.84 15.37
N ASP A 92 -9.41 -18.60 14.89
CA ASP A 92 -10.78 -18.52 15.39
C ASP A 92 -10.91 -18.92 16.86
N GLU A 93 -10.17 -19.94 17.30
CA GLU A 93 -10.17 -20.39 18.70
C GLU A 93 -9.50 -19.36 19.62
N GLY A 94 -8.41 -18.74 19.15
CA GLY A 94 -7.80 -17.62 19.85
C GLY A 94 -8.78 -16.44 20.02
N GLY A 95 -9.60 -16.17 18.99
CA GLY A 95 -10.68 -15.18 19.06
C GLY A 95 -11.75 -15.56 20.08
N ALA A 96 -12.23 -16.81 20.05
CA ALA A 96 -13.23 -17.32 21.00
C ALA A 96 -12.75 -17.26 22.45
N MET A 97 -11.45 -17.48 22.70
CA MET A 97 -10.83 -17.30 24.02
C MET A 97 -10.97 -15.85 24.52
N TYR A 98 -10.66 -14.85 23.68
CA TYR A 98 -10.85 -13.44 24.06
C TYR A 98 -12.32 -13.05 24.17
N GLU A 99 -13.21 -13.63 23.37
CA GLU A 99 -14.66 -13.43 23.49
C GLU A 99 -15.14 -13.89 24.87
N ALA A 100 -14.75 -15.10 25.29
CA ALA A 100 -15.09 -15.64 26.60
C ALA A 100 -14.47 -14.84 27.76
N ALA A 101 -13.20 -14.42 27.63
CA ALA A 101 -12.54 -13.57 28.62
C ALA A 101 -13.28 -12.23 28.81
N PHE A 102 -13.66 -11.58 27.70
CA PHE A 102 -14.40 -10.32 27.75
C PHE A 102 -15.84 -10.50 28.26
N GLN A 103 -16.47 -11.67 28.04
CA GLN A 103 -17.77 -11.98 28.66
C GLN A 103 -17.66 -12.13 30.17
N ALA A 104 -16.55 -12.69 30.68
CA ALA A 104 -16.29 -12.83 32.11
C ALA A 104 -15.99 -11.49 32.80
N GLU A 105 -15.25 -10.59 32.13
CA GLU A 105 -14.97 -9.23 32.63
C GLU A 105 -15.37 -8.16 31.60
N PRO A 106 -16.68 -7.89 31.44
CA PRO A 106 -17.16 -7.00 30.40
C PRO A 106 -16.54 -5.62 30.47
N ASP A 107 -16.27 -5.06 31.64
CA ASP A 107 -15.81 -3.68 31.80
C ASP A 107 -14.29 -3.48 31.58
N ASN A 108 -13.55 -4.55 31.31
CA ASN A 108 -12.12 -4.49 31.07
C ASN A 108 -11.80 -3.95 29.66
N THR A 109 -11.25 -2.73 29.58
CA THR A 109 -10.90 -2.06 28.31
C THR A 109 -9.71 -2.70 27.60
N GLU A 110 -8.78 -3.31 28.34
CA GLU A 110 -7.62 -3.98 27.75
C GLU A 110 -8.05 -5.26 27.03
N LEU A 111 -8.93 -6.06 27.66
CA LEU A 111 -9.53 -7.24 27.03
C LEU A 111 -10.36 -6.86 25.80
N ALA A 112 -11.13 -5.76 25.87
CA ALA A 112 -11.87 -5.26 24.72
C ALA A 112 -10.94 -4.91 23.54
N ALA A 113 -9.83 -4.22 23.80
CA ALA A 113 -8.86 -3.86 22.76
C ALA A 113 -8.20 -5.10 22.14
N LYS A 114 -7.93 -6.14 22.93
CA LYS A 114 -7.39 -7.42 22.43
C LYS A 114 -8.40 -8.24 21.65
N LEU A 115 -9.64 -8.29 22.10
CA LEU A 115 -10.72 -8.92 21.36
C LEU A 115 -10.96 -8.22 20.02
N PHE A 116 -11.01 -6.89 20.02
CA PHE A 116 -11.09 -6.07 18.80
C PHE A 116 -9.93 -6.40 17.85
N ALA A 117 -8.71 -6.50 18.40
CA ALA A 117 -7.55 -6.87 17.62
C ALA A 117 -7.63 -8.29 17.03
N SER A 118 -8.21 -9.23 17.77
CA SER A 118 -8.44 -10.58 17.29
C SER A 118 -9.45 -10.60 16.13
N HIS A 119 -10.54 -9.84 16.23
CA HIS A 119 -11.53 -9.73 15.15
C HIS A 119 -10.94 -9.09 13.90
N LEU A 120 -10.15 -8.01 14.02
CA LEU A 120 -9.52 -7.38 12.87
C LEU A 120 -8.56 -8.32 12.12
N ARG A 121 -7.74 -9.10 12.85
CA ARG A 121 -6.83 -10.08 12.24
C ARG A 121 -7.56 -11.22 11.53
N ALA A 122 -8.72 -11.61 12.04
CA ALA A 122 -9.57 -12.63 11.44
C ALA A 122 -10.54 -12.07 10.38
N GLU A 123 -10.40 -10.79 10.00
CA GLU A 123 -11.30 -10.09 9.06
C GLU A 123 -12.77 -10.13 9.48
N GLN A 124 -13.05 -10.30 10.78
CA GLN A 124 -14.39 -10.33 11.36
C GLN A 124 -14.88 -8.90 11.66
N TYR A 125 -14.90 -8.02 10.64
CA TYR A 125 -15.18 -6.59 10.82
C TYR A 125 -16.57 -6.30 11.41
N ALA A 126 -17.57 -7.13 11.15
CA ALA A 126 -18.90 -7.01 11.76
C ALA A 126 -18.86 -7.21 13.29
N LYS A 127 -18.08 -8.19 13.77
CA LYS A 127 -17.90 -8.41 15.22
C LYS A 127 -17.09 -7.27 15.84
N ALA A 128 -16.02 -6.83 15.17
CA ALA A 128 -15.21 -5.69 15.61
C ALA A 128 -16.05 -4.41 15.72
N GLN A 129 -16.92 -4.14 14.74
CA GLN A 129 -17.87 -3.03 14.73
C GLN A 129 -18.84 -3.10 15.91
N SER A 130 -19.43 -4.27 16.16
CA SER A 130 -20.37 -4.48 17.27
C SER A 130 -19.71 -4.26 18.64
N LEU A 131 -18.48 -4.74 18.81
CA LEU A 131 -17.67 -4.53 20.01
C LEU A 131 -17.34 -3.05 20.21
N ALA A 132 -16.88 -2.36 19.17
CA ALA A 132 -16.56 -0.93 19.23
C ALA A 132 -17.81 -0.10 19.59
N MET A 133 -18.99 -0.42 19.05
CA MET A 133 -20.23 0.23 19.48
C MET A 133 -20.58 -0.02 20.95
N LYS A 134 -20.32 -1.23 21.47
CA LYS A 134 -20.51 -1.54 22.90
C LYS A 134 -19.57 -0.71 23.77
N MET A 135 -18.32 -0.55 23.35
CA MET A 135 -17.32 0.26 24.06
C MET A 135 -17.60 1.76 23.97
N PHE A 136 -18.12 2.24 22.84
CA PHE A 136 -18.52 3.63 22.66
C PHE A 136 -19.60 4.09 23.66
N LYS A 137 -20.51 3.19 24.05
CA LYS A 137 -21.56 3.48 25.04
C LYS A 137 -21.04 3.66 26.46
N ARG A 138 -19.75 3.43 26.71
CA ARG A 138 -19.15 3.49 28.05
C ARG A 138 -18.50 4.85 28.32
N PRO A 139 -18.28 5.19 29.61
CA PRO A 139 -17.52 6.38 29.97
C PRO A 139 -16.13 6.37 29.30
N LYS A 140 -15.70 7.52 28.76
CA LYS A 140 -14.45 7.69 28.00
C LYS A 140 -14.36 6.80 26.74
N GLY A 141 -15.50 6.36 26.20
CA GLY A 141 -15.58 5.53 25.00
C GLY A 141 -15.56 6.29 23.68
N ASP A 142 -15.39 7.61 23.68
CA ASP A 142 -15.58 8.46 22.50
C ASP A 142 -14.76 8.02 21.28
N GLU A 143 -13.54 7.54 21.49
CA GLU A 143 -12.65 7.09 20.40
C GLU A 143 -13.21 5.87 19.65
N TYR A 144 -13.98 5.00 20.32
CA TYR A 144 -14.55 3.80 19.71
C TYR A 144 -15.63 4.10 18.66
N VAL A 145 -16.13 5.34 18.59
CA VAL A 145 -17.01 5.75 17.47
C VAL A 145 -16.27 5.64 16.15
N TYR A 146 -15.01 6.07 16.10
CA TYR A 146 -14.18 6.04 14.90
C TYR A 146 -13.73 4.63 14.57
N TRP A 147 -13.54 3.79 15.59
CA TRP A 147 -13.24 2.38 15.40
C TRP A 147 -14.43 1.66 14.76
N ALA A 148 -15.64 1.89 15.28
CA ALA A 148 -16.87 1.33 14.73
C ALA A 148 -17.11 1.80 13.29
N VAL A 149 -16.93 3.10 13.01
CA VAL A 149 -17.07 3.66 11.66
C VAL A 149 -16.02 3.09 10.70
N SER A 150 -14.76 2.97 11.13
CA SER A 150 -13.71 2.36 10.31
C SER A 150 -14.08 0.91 9.97
N CYS A 151 -14.60 0.13 10.91
CA CYS A 151 -15.07 -1.24 10.65
C CYS A 151 -16.31 -1.28 9.73
N LEU A 152 -17.19 -0.29 9.76
CA LEU A 152 -18.29 -0.16 8.77
C LEU A 152 -17.72 0.07 7.37
N VAL A 153 -16.71 0.93 7.23
CA VAL A 153 -16.04 1.19 5.95
C VAL A 153 -15.31 -0.06 5.44
N LEU A 154 -14.65 -0.81 6.32
CA LEU A 154 -14.01 -2.08 5.95
C LEU A 154 -15.03 -3.12 5.43
N GLN A 155 -16.19 -3.23 6.07
CA GLN A 155 -17.29 -4.09 5.58
C GLN A 155 -17.83 -3.63 4.22
N VAL A 156 -17.96 -2.32 4.00
CA VAL A 156 -18.34 -1.78 2.68
C VAL A 156 -17.30 -2.16 1.62
N ASP A 157 -16.03 -2.04 1.97
CA ASP A 157 -14.95 -2.41 1.07
C ASP A 157 -15.04 -3.93 0.78
N GLU A 158 -15.25 -4.82 1.76
CA GLU A 158 -15.42 -6.28 1.53
C GLU A 158 -16.55 -6.64 0.55
N MET A 159 -17.67 -5.93 0.65
CA MET A 159 -18.82 -6.10 -0.25
C MET A 159 -18.56 -5.58 -1.67
N SER A 160 -17.53 -4.75 -1.84
CA SER A 160 -17.16 -4.13 -3.11
C SER A 160 -16.12 -4.99 -3.83
N ALA A 161 -16.15 -4.98 -5.17
CA ALA A 161 -15.15 -5.65 -5.99
C ALA A 161 -13.72 -5.13 -5.68
N PRO A 162 -12.68 -5.95 -5.84
CA PRO A 162 -11.29 -5.50 -5.71
C PRO A 162 -11.06 -4.29 -6.62
N ARG A 163 -10.42 -3.24 -6.08
CA ARG A 163 -10.22 -1.99 -6.82
C ARG A 163 -9.36 -2.23 -8.05
N GLN A 164 -9.81 -1.72 -9.20
CA GLN A 164 -8.88 -1.47 -10.30
C GLN A 164 -8.02 -0.25 -9.94
N PRO A 165 -6.69 -0.30 -10.10
CA PRO A 165 -5.78 0.79 -9.71
C PRO A 165 -6.10 2.16 -10.34
N SER A 166 -6.82 2.18 -11.47
CA SER A 166 -7.18 3.38 -12.22
C SER A 166 -8.52 4.02 -11.82
N ALA A 167 -9.31 3.39 -10.95
CA ALA A 167 -10.60 3.93 -10.56
C ALA A 167 -10.46 4.81 -9.31
N GLU A 168 -10.81 6.09 -9.42
CA GLU A 168 -10.98 6.94 -8.24
C GLU A 168 -12.12 6.40 -7.37
N TYR A 169 -11.99 6.52 -6.05
CA TYR A 169 -13.01 6.11 -5.08
C TYR A 169 -14.42 6.67 -5.36
N ALA A 170 -14.50 7.81 -6.06
CA ALA A 170 -15.75 8.46 -6.37
C ALA A 170 -16.55 7.76 -7.47
N ASP A 171 -15.90 7.03 -8.38
CA ASP A 171 -16.52 6.58 -9.63
C ASP A 171 -16.94 5.10 -9.57
N ALA A 172 -16.54 4.38 -8.53
CA ALA A 172 -16.96 3.00 -8.32
C ALA A 172 -18.40 2.93 -7.78
N PRO A 173 -19.32 2.20 -8.44
CA PRO A 173 -20.67 2.05 -7.95
C PRO A 173 -20.67 1.32 -6.60
N VAL A 174 -21.26 1.94 -5.58
CA VAL A 174 -21.42 1.31 -4.26
C VAL A 174 -22.55 0.29 -4.32
N PRO A 175 -22.32 -0.97 -3.89
CA PRO A 175 -23.38 -1.97 -3.79
C PRO A 175 -24.52 -1.48 -2.90
N GLU A 176 -25.78 -1.74 -3.27
CA GLU A 176 -26.95 -1.33 -2.47
C GLU A 176 -26.89 -1.88 -1.02
N ALA A 177 -26.35 -3.08 -0.85
CA ALA A 177 -26.11 -3.69 0.46
C ALA A 177 -25.13 -2.88 1.34
N ALA A 178 -24.17 -2.17 0.73
CA ALA A 178 -23.19 -1.34 1.40
C ALA A 178 -23.70 0.08 1.72
N ALA A 179 -24.74 0.55 1.02
CA ALA A 179 -25.30 1.90 1.23
C ALA A 179 -25.77 2.12 2.68
N LYS A 180 -26.39 1.11 3.30
CA LYS A 180 -26.84 1.19 4.70
C LYS A 180 -25.69 1.37 5.69
N HIS A 181 -24.55 0.70 5.44
CA HIS A 181 -23.36 0.82 6.27
C HIS A 181 -22.74 2.22 6.17
N LEU A 182 -22.66 2.76 4.95
CA LEU A 182 -22.19 4.13 4.73
C LEU A 182 -23.13 5.16 5.36
N GLN A 183 -24.44 5.02 5.21
CA GLN A 183 -25.42 5.92 5.83
C GLN A 183 -25.28 5.96 7.35
N LEU A 184 -25.13 4.79 7.99
CA LEU A 184 -24.88 4.70 9.43
C LEU A 184 -23.55 5.37 9.81
N ALA A 185 -22.47 5.11 9.06
CA ALA A 185 -21.17 5.72 9.28
C ALA A 185 -21.23 7.27 9.22
N ALA A 186 -21.87 7.83 8.19
CA ALA A 186 -22.03 9.27 8.04
C ALA A 186 -22.88 9.86 9.17
N ALA A 187 -23.96 9.20 9.57
CA ALA A 187 -24.79 9.66 10.69
C ALA A 187 -24.00 9.68 12.02
N MET A 188 -23.17 8.67 12.26
CA MET A 188 -22.32 8.61 13.46
C MET A 188 -21.28 9.74 13.47
N LEU A 189 -20.60 9.99 12.34
CA LEU A 189 -19.60 11.06 12.23
C LEU A 189 -20.21 12.45 12.23
N GLY A 190 -21.35 12.66 11.57
CA GLY A 190 -22.09 13.92 11.61
C GLY A 190 -22.54 14.28 13.02
N ARG A 191 -23.00 13.28 13.80
CA ARG A 191 -23.31 13.46 15.23
C ARG A 191 -22.07 13.75 16.06
N ALA A 192 -20.93 13.09 15.78
CA ALA A 192 -19.68 13.39 16.46
C ALA A 192 -19.22 14.84 16.17
N GLY A 193 -19.39 15.30 14.93
CA GLY A 193 -19.10 16.67 14.50
C GLY A 193 -19.96 17.71 15.23
N SER A 194 -21.28 17.51 15.30
CA SER A 194 -22.17 18.44 16.02
C SER A 194 -21.92 18.48 17.53
N GLN A 195 -21.28 17.45 18.09
CA GLN A 195 -20.85 17.40 19.49
C GLN A 195 -19.43 17.96 19.72
N GLY A 196 -18.77 18.48 18.69
CA GLY A 196 -17.39 18.98 18.78
C GLY A 196 -16.34 17.89 19.03
N LYS A 197 -16.66 16.63 18.71
CA LYS A 197 -15.75 15.48 18.92
C LYS A 197 -14.83 15.20 17.73
N LEU A 198 -15.11 15.79 16.57
CA LEU A 198 -14.21 15.78 15.40
C LEU A 198 -13.04 16.75 15.61
N THR A 199 -12.05 16.32 16.42
CA THR A 199 -10.96 17.19 16.89
C THR A 199 -9.61 16.99 16.19
N GLN A 200 -9.48 15.99 15.31
CA GLN A 200 -8.21 15.63 14.67
C GLN A 200 -8.39 15.51 13.16
N LEU A 201 -7.32 15.77 12.40
CA LEU A 201 -7.30 15.62 10.95
C LEU A 201 -7.74 14.20 10.51
N ALA A 202 -7.32 13.16 11.24
CA ALA A 202 -7.71 11.79 10.94
C ALA A 202 -9.24 11.55 11.06
N HIS A 203 -9.92 12.24 11.98
CA HIS A 203 -11.38 12.18 12.08
C HIS A 203 -12.06 12.86 10.86
N LEU A 204 -11.53 14.01 10.44
CA LEU A 204 -11.98 14.71 9.24
C LEU A 204 -11.79 13.86 7.99
N GLN A 205 -10.60 13.28 7.82
CA GLN A 205 -10.28 12.41 6.68
C GLN A 205 -11.14 11.15 6.66
N LEU A 206 -11.44 10.55 7.82
CA LEU A 206 -12.37 9.42 7.89
C LEU A 206 -13.80 9.84 7.47
N TYR A 207 -14.25 11.02 7.88
CA TYR A 207 -15.58 11.53 7.48
C TYR A 207 -15.63 11.85 5.99
N ASP A 208 -14.61 12.52 5.48
CA ASP A 208 -14.46 12.81 4.06
C ASP A 208 -14.45 11.52 3.23
N ALA A 209 -13.73 10.48 3.67
CA ALA A 209 -13.68 9.18 3.02
C ALA A 209 -15.05 8.45 2.97
N VAL A 210 -15.89 8.63 4.00
CA VAL A 210 -17.27 8.10 4.03
C VAL A 210 -18.16 8.87 3.05
N LEU A 211 -18.10 10.20 3.06
CA LEU A 211 -18.90 11.04 2.17
C LEU A 211 -18.48 10.91 0.70
N LEU A 212 -17.19 10.70 0.44
CA LEU A 212 -16.63 10.42 -0.89
C LEU A 212 -17.27 9.16 -1.49
N ARG A 213 -17.33 8.06 -0.71
CA ARG A 213 -18.00 6.82 -1.13
C ARG A 213 -19.50 7.01 -1.36
N GLN A 214 -20.14 7.95 -0.67
CA GLN A 214 -21.55 8.29 -0.92
C GLN A 214 -21.76 9.28 -2.08
N GLN A 215 -20.68 9.75 -2.72
CA GLN A 215 -20.71 10.80 -3.75
C GLN A 215 -21.38 12.11 -3.27
N LYS A 216 -21.36 12.38 -1.96
CA LYS A 216 -21.97 13.56 -1.35
C LYS A 216 -21.04 14.78 -1.41
N HIS A 217 -20.68 15.20 -2.62
CA HIS A 217 -19.72 16.28 -2.86
C HIS A 217 -20.11 17.61 -2.19
N ALA A 218 -21.41 17.93 -2.12
CA ALA A 218 -21.89 19.14 -1.46
C ALA A 218 -21.68 19.11 0.06
N GLU A 219 -21.91 17.97 0.72
CA GLU A 219 -21.69 17.81 2.16
C GLU A 219 -20.20 17.83 2.49
N ARG A 220 -19.34 17.25 1.64
CA ARG A 220 -17.88 17.34 1.76
C ARG A 220 -17.38 18.78 1.68
N LEU A 221 -17.88 19.54 0.72
CA LEU A 221 -17.51 20.94 0.57
C LEU A 221 -17.92 21.76 1.79
N ALA A 222 -19.15 21.58 2.29
CA ALA A 222 -19.64 22.24 3.49
C ALA A 222 -18.79 21.88 4.73
N LEU A 223 -18.31 20.64 4.83
CA LEU A 223 -17.42 20.21 5.91
C LEU A 223 -16.05 20.91 5.85
N LEU A 224 -15.51 21.17 4.65
CA LEU A 224 -14.25 21.90 4.48
C LEU A 224 -14.40 23.42 4.65
N ASP A 225 -15.57 23.97 4.34
CA ASP A 225 -15.89 25.39 4.52
C ASP A 225 -16.20 25.75 5.98
N ASP A 226 -16.57 24.76 6.80
CA ASP A 226 -16.76 24.97 8.24
C ASP A 226 -15.43 25.35 8.91
N ALA A 227 -15.44 26.44 9.69
CA ALA A 227 -14.23 27.00 10.27
C ALA A 227 -13.54 26.06 11.27
N GLN A 228 -14.30 25.24 12.01
CA GLN A 228 -13.74 24.33 13.01
C GLN A 228 -13.13 23.10 12.32
N HIS A 229 -13.88 22.48 11.40
CA HIS A 229 -13.44 21.28 10.71
C HIS A 229 -12.36 21.59 9.66
N GLY A 230 -12.53 22.63 8.85
CA GLY A 230 -11.56 23.05 7.85
C GLY A 230 -10.20 23.45 8.43
N ALA A 231 -10.18 24.02 9.64
CA ALA A 231 -8.93 24.34 10.35
C ALA A 231 -8.08 23.12 10.72
N LEU A 232 -8.66 21.92 10.79
CA LEU A 232 -7.91 20.68 11.00
C LEU A 232 -6.97 20.36 9.84
N MET A 233 -7.30 20.84 8.63
CA MET A 233 -6.44 20.75 7.46
C MET A 233 -5.53 21.99 7.39
N ALA A 234 -4.45 21.97 8.16
CA ALA A 234 -3.57 23.13 8.34
C ALA A 234 -2.95 23.66 7.04
N ASP A 235 -2.68 22.78 6.06
CA ASP A 235 -2.20 23.18 4.74
C ASP A 235 -3.33 23.82 3.93
N GLU A 236 -3.24 25.14 3.77
CA GLU A 236 -4.21 25.95 3.03
C GLU A 236 -4.23 25.63 1.53
N VAL A 237 -3.07 25.29 0.94
CA VAL A 237 -2.93 24.94 -0.47
C VAL A 237 -3.63 23.62 -0.73
N ALA A 238 -3.38 22.60 0.09
CA ALA A 238 -4.08 21.32 0.01
C ALA A 238 -5.60 21.50 0.17
N ARG A 239 -6.03 22.32 1.13
CA ARG A 239 -7.45 22.61 1.36
C ARG A 239 -8.10 23.31 0.16
N HIS A 240 -7.42 24.28 -0.44
CA HIS A 240 -7.90 24.96 -1.63
C HIS A 240 -7.99 24.04 -2.84
N ARG A 241 -7.03 23.12 -3.01
CA ARG A 241 -7.07 22.09 -4.06
C ARG A 241 -8.30 21.19 -3.90
N GLU A 242 -8.52 20.63 -2.71
CA GLU A 242 -9.68 19.77 -2.44
C GLU A 242 -11.00 20.52 -2.67
N ARG A 243 -11.12 21.77 -2.20
CA ARG A 243 -12.29 22.61 -2.43
C ARG A 243 -12.53 22.88 -3.92
N ALA A 244 -11.49 23.18 -4.68
CA ALA A 244 -11.59 23.40 -6.13
C ALA A 244 -12.11 22.16 -6.86
N VAL A 245 -11.56 20.97 -6.55
CA VAL A 245 -12.01 19.69 -7.14
C VAL A 245 -13.49 19.43 -6.82
N LEU A 246 -13.93 19.68 -5.59
CA LEU A 246 -15.33 19.52 -5.20
C LEU A 246 -16.26 20.51 -5.92
N LEU A 247 -15.84 21.77 -6.07
CA LEU A 247 -16.61 22.79 -6.78
C LEU A 247 -16.75 22.47 -8.26
N GLU A 248 -15.70 21.95 -8.91
CA GLU A 248 -15.75 21.46 -10.29
C GLU A 248 -16.74 20.31 -10.45
N ARG A 249 -16.69 19.30 -9.57
CA ARG A 249 -17.65 18.18 -9.57
C ARG A 249 -19.10 18.62 -9.37
N LEU A 250 -19.32 19.71 -8.64
CA LEU A 250 -20.64 20.32 -8.43
C LEU A 250 -21.05 21.27 -9.56
N GLY A 251 -20.21 21.50 -10.57
CA GLY A 251 -20.45 22.46 -11.65
C GLY A 251 -20.39 23.93 -11.22
N ARG A 252 -19.85 24.22 -10.03
CA ARG A 252 -19.73 25.56 -9.42
C ARG A 252 -18.43 26.26 -9.84
N TYR A 253 -18.18 26.33 -11.15
CA TYR A 253 -16.91 26.80 -11.72
C TYR A 253 -16.54 28.24 -11.35
N ALA A 254 -17.53 29.12 -11.20
CA ALA A 254 -17.31 30.52 -10.81
C ALA A 254 -16.65 30.65 -9.43
N GLU A 255 -16.93 29.72 -8.53
CA GLU A 255 -16.34 29.67 -7.18
C GLU A 255 -15.00 28.95 -7.16
N ALA A 256 -14.79 27.99 -8.08
CA ALA A 256 -13.52 27.28 -8.23
C ALA A 256 -12.42 28.19 -8.82
N GLN A 257 -12.80 29.06 -9.78
CA GLN A 257 -11.87 29.92 -10.51
C GLN A 257 -10.91 30.75 -9.62
N PRO A 258 -11.35 31.48 -8.58
CA PRO A 258 -10.43 32.25 -7.74
C PRO A 258 -9.45 31.36 -6.94
N LEU A 259 -9.88 30.16 -6.52
CA LEU A 259 -9.02 29.19 -5.83
C LEU A 259 -7.96 28.62 -6.77
N LEU A 260 -8.35 28.25 -7.99
CA LEU A 260 -7.40 27.78 -9.00
C LEU A 260 -6.41 28.89 -9.39
N ALA A 261 -6.89 30.13 -9.49
CA ALA A 261 -6.04 31.28 -9.81
C ALA A 261 -5.06 31.66 -8.69
N SER A 262 -5.38 31.39 -7.41
CA SER A 262 -4.42 31.57 -6.32
C SER A 262 -3.36 30.46 -6.33
N LEU A 263 -3.78 29.20 -6.56
CA LEU A 263 -2.89 28.04 -6.70
C LEU A 263 -1.90 28.19 -7.86
N LEU A 264 -2.31 28.79 -8.98
CA LEU A 264 -1.44 29.03 -10.14
C LEU A 264 -0.39 30.13 -9.90
N ARG A 265 -0.73 31.16 -9.11
CA ARG A 265 0.18 32.31 -8.86
C ARG A 265 1.39 31.95 -7.99
N GLU A 266 1.30 30.92 -7.16
CA GLU A 266 2.45 30.40 -6.39
C GLU A 266 3.45 29.59 -7.24
N HIS A 267 3.16 29.31 -8.53
CA HIS A 267 3.94 28.35 -9.34
C HIS A 267 4.46 28.87 -10.69
N THR A 268 4.33 30.16 -11.02
CA THR A 268 4.79 30.69 -12.31
C THR A 268 5.95 31.68 -12.17
N PRO A 269 7.17 31.34 -12.63
CA PRO A 269 8.14 32.32 -13.10
C PRO A 269 7.81 32.74 -14.54
N ASP A 270 7.86 34.05 -14.79
CA ASP A 270 7.49 34.71 -16.04
C ASP A 270 8.23 34.21 -17.28
N ALA A 271 7.52 34.24 -18.40
CA ALA A 271 8.01 33.84 -19.71
C ALA A 271 8.47 35.05 -20.53
N GLN A 272 9.62 34.91 -21.20
CA GLN A 272 9.79 35.31 -22.59
C GLN A 272 11.08 34.69 -23.18
N ILE A 273 11.16 34.75 -24.51
CA ILE A 273 12.36 34.76 -25.36
C ILE A 273 12.71 33.48 -26.14
N HIS A 274 12.85 33.73 -27.45
CA HIS A 274 13.35 32.95 -28.57
C HIS A 274 14.89 32.80 -28.57
N GLU A 275 15.35 31.69 -29.16
CA GLU A 275 16.66 31.46 -29.79
C GLU A 275 17.95 31.55 -28.94
N ILE A 276 18.75 30.48 -29.04
CA ILE A 276 20.11 30.23 -28.48
C ILE A 276 20.12 29.74 -27.02
N GLU A 277 20.94 28.70 -26.78
CA GLU A 277 21.13 27.92 -25.55
C GLU A 277 19.97 27.96 -24.55
N LEU A 278 19.16 26.88 -24.56
CA LEU A 278 18.03 26.77 -23.65
C LEU A 278 18.52 26.96 -22.21
N THR A 279 18.07 28.03 -21.57
CA THR A 279 18.08 28.13 -20.12
C THR A 279 17.22 27.01 -19.52
N LEU A 280 17.43 26.67 -18.25
CA LEU A 280 16.64 25.63 -17.59
C LEU A 280 15.11 25.85 -17.70
N PRO A 281 14.56 27.07 -17.53
CA PRO A 281 13.14 27.34 -17.77
C PRO A 281 12.70 27.08 -19.21
N GLN A 282 13.51 27.48 -20.20
CA GLN A 282 13.21 27.26 -21.62
C GLN A 282 13.22 25.77 -21.98
N LEU A 283 14.18 25.00 -21.44
CA LEU A 283 14.23 23.55 -21.62
C LEU A 283 12.98 22.87 -21.04
N ARG A 284 12.57 23.24 -19.82
CA ARG A 284 11.35 22.70 -19.19
C ARG A 284 10.11 23.01 -20.02
N ARG A 285 10.00 24.23 -20.55
CA ARG A 285 8.89 24.63 -21.43
C ARG A 285 8.90 23.86 -22.75
N TYR A 286 10.06 23.67 -23.37
CA TYR A 286 10.21 22.87 -24.58
C TYR A 286 9.76 21.42 -24.34
N ILE A 287 10.27 20.79 -23.27
CA ILE A 287 9.88 19.41 -22.88
C ILE A 287 8.37 19.33 -22.64
N GLY A 288 7.79 20.28 -21.89
CA GLY A 288 6.35 20.32 -21.63
C GLY A 288 5.52 20.43 -22.92
N LEU A 289 5.93 21.27 -23.87
CA LEU A 289 5.26 21.39 -25.17
C LEU A 289 5.35 20.09 -25.98
N CYS A 290 6.52 19.46 -26.00
CA CYS A 290 6.72 18.19 -26.69
C CYS A 290 5.90 17.05 -26.04
N GLN A 291 5.82 17.00 -24.71
CA GLN A 291 4.96 16.06 -23.98
C GLN A 291 3.48 16.27 -24.31
N TYR A 292 3.02 17.53 -24.33
CA TYR A 292 1.65 17.87 -24.73
C TYR A 292 1.34 17.38 -26.16
N ARG A 293 2.24 17.66 -27.13
CA ARG A 293 2.07 17.21 -28.52
C ARG A 293 2.00 15.68 -28.66
N LEU A 294 2.84 14.95 -27.92
CA LEU A 294 2.78 13.48 -27.88
C LEU A 294 1.48 12.97 -27.26
N GLY A 295 1.05 13.59 -26.15
CA GLY A 295 -0.15 13.21 -25.39
C GLY A 295 -1.44 13.41 -26.17
N CYS A 296 -1.60 14.55 -26.87
CA CYS A 296 -2.78 14.84 -27.69
C CYS A 296 -2.82 14.07 -29.02
N GLY A 297 -1.87 13.16 -29.27
CA GLY A 297 -1.83 12.36 -30.49
C GLY A 297 -1.45 13.13 -31.75
N ALA A 298 -0.93 14.36 -31.64
CA ALA A 298 -0.51 15.18 -32.78
C ALA A 298 0.62 14.51 -33.60
N THR A 299 1.35 13.57 -33.00
CA THR A 299 2.41 12.80 -33.66
C THR A 299 1.90 11.52 -34.34
N ALA A 300 0.63 11.16 -34.19
CA ALA A 300 0.06 9.96 -34.77
C ALA A 300 0.02 10.01 -36.31
N SER A 301 -0.18 11.21 -36.89
CA SER A 301 -0.19 11.45 -38.34
C SER A 301 1.21 11.54 -38.97
N LEU A 302 2.27 11.57 -38.17
CA LEU A 302 3.64 11.65 -38.69
C LEU A 302 4.06 10.33 -39.33
N THR A 303 4.72 10.42 -40.49
CA THR A 303 5.41 9.30 -41.14
C THR A 303 6.57 8.82 -40.26
N LEU A 304 7.01 7.57 -40.46
CA LEU A 304 8.15 7.03 -39.71
C LEU A 304 9.43 7.87 -39.92
N GLY A 305 9.64 8.40 -41.13
CA GLY A 305 10.76 9.32 -41.41
C GLY A 305 10.70 10.57 -40.55
N ALA A 306 9.56 11.27 -40.54
CA ALA A 306 9.37 12.47 -39.73
C ALA A 306 9.52 12.20 -38.21
N ARG A 307 9.10 11.01 -37.75
CA ARG A 307 9.31 10.60 -36.36
C ARG A 307 10.79 10.37 -36.03
N ARG A 308 11.57 9.81 -36.97
CA ARG A 308 13.02 9.63 -36.82
C ARG A 308 13.76 10.97 -36.79
N ASP A 309 13.36 11.92 -37.61
CA ASP A 309 13.95 13.26 -37.64
C ASP A 309 13.71 13.97 -36.31
N LEU A 310 12.46 13.93 -35.80
CA LEU A 310 12.10 14.52 -34.51
C LEU A 310 12.80 13.82 -33.34
N ALA A 311 12.92 12.49 -33.36
CA ALA A 311 13.68 11.75 -32.35
C ALA A 311 15.17 12.16 -32.36
N THR A 312 15.73 12.42 -33.54
CA THR A 312 17.11 12.92 -33.69
C THR A 312 17.24 14.33 -33.12
N GLU A 313 16.28 15.22 -33.40
CA GLU A 313 16.23 16.56 -32.79
C GLU A 313 16.22 16.47 -31.26
N PHE A 314 15.39 15.61 -30.68
CA PHE A 314 15.35 15.41 -29.22
C PHE A 314 16.70 15.01 -28.64
N MET A 315 17.48 14.16 -29.33
CA MET A 315 18.82 13.80 -28.87
C MET A 315 19.82 14.95 -29.04
N GLN A 316 19.70 15.75 -30.10
CA GLN A 316 20.54 16.94 -30.25
C GLN A 316 20.29 17.94 -29.11
N VAL A 317 19.02 18.18 -28.77
CA VAL A 317 18.63 19.03 -27.63
C VAL A 317 19.12 18.41 -26.31
N TYR A 318 18.93 17.09 -26.12
CA TYR A 318 19.42 16.37 -24.94
C TYR A 318 20.91 16.63 -24.68
N PHE A 319 21.77 16.40 -25.68
CA PHE A 319 23.20 16.58 -25.52
C PHE A 319 23.61 18.04 -25.31
N ARG A 320 22.99 18.99 -26.02
CA ARG A 320 23.25 20.43 -25.83
C ARG A 320 22.86 20.93 -24.44
N SER A 321 21.81 20.35 -23.86
CA SER A 321 21.29 20.74 -22.56
C SER A 321 21.95 20.01 -21.37
N ARG A 322 22.86 19.05 -21.62
CA ARG A 322 23.59 18.32 -20.55
C ARG A 322 24.29 19.21 -19.52
N PRO A 323 24.98 20.32 -19.91
CA PRO A 323 25.67 21.17 -18.94
C PRO A 323 24.74 21.77 -17.88
N LEU A 324 23.44 21.92 -18.17
CA LEU A 324 22.44 22.41 -17.21
C LEU A 324 22.26 21.47 -16.02
N SER A 325 22.64 20.20 -16.16
CA SER A 325 22.56 19.20 -15.09
C SER A 325 23.90 18.91 -14.44
N ALA A 326 24.95 19.69 -14.73
CA ALA A 326 26.29 19.46 -14.19
C ALA A 326 26.37 19.61 -12.66
N SER A 327 25.47 20.39 -12.06
CA SER A 327 25.40 20.59 -10.61
C SER A 327 24.56 19.54 -9.88
N LEU A 328 23.85 18.66 -10.59
CA LEU A 328 23.00 17.64 -9.98
C LEU A 328 23.85 16.48 -9.47
N ASP A 329 23.38 15.80 -8.44
CA ASP A 329 23.98 14.52 -8.03
C ASP A 329 23.87 13.49 -9.16
N SER A 330 24.85 12.61 -9.26
CA SER A 330 24.89 11.55 -10.29
C SER A 330 23.65 10.63 -10.30
N ARG A 331 22.93 10.52 -9.18
CA ARG A 331 21.71 9.73 -9.01
C ARG A 331 20.44 10.54 -9.27
N GLU A 332 20.54 11.86 -9.36
CA GLU A 332 19.41 12.71 -9.72
C GLU A 332 19.11 12.63 -11.21
N ARG A 333 17.85 12.84 -11.53
CA ARG A 333 17.39 12.84 -12.91
C ARG A 333 17.83 14.14 -13.60
N GLY A 334 18.51 13.99 -14.73
CA GLY A 334 18.91 15.13 -15.56
C GLY A 334 17.69 15.90 -16.09
N HIS A 335 17.84 17.21 -16.24
CA HIS A 335 16.77 18.10 -16.68
C HIS A 335 16.26 17.78 -18.10
N ALA A 336 17.10 17.15 -18.92
CA ALA A 336 16.79 16.76 -20.29
C ALA A 336 16.43 15.27 -20.46
N ASP A 337 16.47 14.45 -19.40
CA ASP A 337 16.35 12.99 -19.48
C ASP A 337 14.99 12.48 -20.00
N ASN A 338 13.97 13.35 -20.11
CA ASN A 338 12.72 13.04 -20.80
C ASN A 338 12.88 12.89 -22.32
N LEU A 339 13.82 13.62 -22.93
CA LEU A 339 13.96 13.70 -24.39
C LEU A 339 14.33 12.36 -25.06
N PRO A 340 15.29 11.57 -24.54
CA PRO A 340 15.59 10.24 -25.10
C PRO A 340 14.40 9.28 -24.99
N LEU A 341 13.65 9.33 -23.88
CA LEU A 341 12.44 8.52 -23.67
C LEU A 341 11.35 8.88 -24.70
N MET A 342 11.11 10.18 -24.88
CA MET A 342 10.16 10.69 -25.87
C MET A 342 10.59 10.36 -27.32
N GLY A 343 11.90 10.39 -27.58
CA GLY A 343 12.48 9.99 -28.85
C GLY A 343 12.27 8.49 -29.12
N ALA A 344 12.50 7.64 -28.13
CA ALA A 344 12.18 6.21 -28.23
C ALA A 344 10.67 5.97 -28.46
N GLN A 345 9.80 6.67 -27.73
CA GLN A 345 8.34 6.57 -27.89
C GLN A 345 7.85 6.96 -29.31
N LEU A 346 8.53 7.88 -29.99
CA LEU A 346 8.24 8.24 -31.38
C LEU A 346 8.59 7.10 -32.36
N LEU A 347 9.63 6.34 -32.06
CA LEU A 347 10.19 5.29 -32.91
C LEU A 347 9.52 3.94 -32.70
N LEU A 348 9.08 3.67 -31.48
CA LEU A 348 8.41 2.43 -31.12
C LEU A 348 6.93 2.48 -31.57
N PRO A 349 6.39 1.37 -32.13
CA PRO A 349 4.96 1.28 -32.39
C PRO A 349 4.16 1.52 -31.10
N ARG A 350 3.05 2.24 -31.17
CA ARG A 350 2.09 2.26 -30.05
C ARG A 350 1.62 0.82 -29.85
N ALA A 351 1.80 0.30 -28.64
CA ALA A 351 1.40 -1.04 -28.24
C ALA A 351 -0.02 -1.33 -28.73
N GLN A 352 -0.17 -2.22 -29.71
CA GLN A 352 -1.40 -2.98 -29.80
C GLN A 352 -1.29 -4.15 -28.82
N PRO A 353 -2.38 -4.52 -28.13
CA PRO A 353 -2.38 -5.60 -27.13
C PRO A 353 -1.86 -6.95 -27.64
N ASP A 354 -1.75 -7.12 -28.97
CA ASP A 354 -1.45 -8.38 -29.64
C ASP A 354 0.05 -8.71 -29.73
N TRP A 355 0.95 -8.00 -29.02
CA TRP A 355 2.40 -8.26 -29.07
C TRP A 355 2.80 -9.70 -28.72
N PHE A 356 2.03 -10.36 -27.86
CA PHE A 356 2.22 -11.77 -27.48
C PHE A 356 1.29 -12.74 -28.23
N ALA A 357 0.35 -12.24 -29.05
CA ALA A 357 -0.62 -13.03 -29.80
C ALA A 357 -0.18 -13.27 -31.25
N CYS A 358 1.10 -13.56 -31.48
CA CYS A 358 1.59 -13.99 -32.80
C CYS A 358 1.36 -15.49 -33.00
N GLY A 359 0.09 -15.88 -33.11
CA GLY A 359 -0.32 -17.20 -33.62
C GLY A 359 -0.68 -17.19 -35.11
N GLY A 360 -0.64 -16.06 -35.81
CA GLY A 360 -1.09 -16.03 -37.22
C GLY A 360 -0.93 -14.75 -38.04
N ALA A 361 -0.42 -13.63 -37.50
CA ALA A 361 -0.10 -12.45 -38.30
C ALA A 361 1.40 -12.43 -38.65
N SER A 362 1.72 -12.14 -39.91
CA SER A 362 3.08 -12.11 -40.44
C SER A 362 4.03 -11.27 -39.58
N VAL A 363 5.13 -11.88 -39.15
CA VAL A 363 6.26 -11.34 -38.37
C VAL A 363 6.98 -10.16 -39.09
N THR A 364 6.47 -9.67 -40.22
CA THR A 364 7.16 -8.80 -41.18
C THR A 364 6.94 -7.29 -41.02
N ALA A 365 6.66 -6.76 -39.82
CA ALA A 365 6.43 -5.31 -39.68
C ALA A 365 7.11 -4.64 -38.49
N TRP A 366 8.17 -5.23 -37.90
CA TRP A 366 9.00 -4.45 -36.98
C TRP A 366 9.86 -3.47 -37.80
N PRO A 367 9.80 -2.15 -37.56
CA PRO A 367 10.79 -1.24 -38.11
C PRO A 367 12.11 -1.45 -37.36
N VAL A 368 12.82 -2.54 -37.64
CA VAL A 368 14.13 -2.88 -37.03
C VAL A 368 15.08 -1.67 -37.03
N PRO A 369 15.18 -0.86 -38.10
CA PRO A 369 16.00 0.35 -38.07
C PRO A 369 15.54 1.41 -37.05
N ALA A 370 14.26 1.50 -36.73
CA ALA A 370 13.73 2.42 -35.72
C ALA A 370 13.94 1.87 -34.31
N LEU A 371 13.79 0.55 -34.11
CA LEU A 371 14.06 -0.12 -32.84
C LEU A 371 15.55 -0.07 -32.47
N LEU A 372 16.45 -0.26 -33.43
CA LEU A 372 17.90 -0.08 -33.25
C LEU A 372 18.24 1.37 -32.91
N GLN A 373 17.63 2.34 -33.61
CA GLN A 373 17.82 3.76 -33.32
C GLN A 373 17.35 4.11 -31.89
N ALA A 374 16.16 3.65 -31.49
CA ALA A 374 15.65 3.85 -30.13
C ALA A 374 16.59 3.23 -29.09
N SER A 375 17.04 2.00 -29.31
CA SER A 375 17.97 1.30 -28.42
C SER A 375 19.29 2.06 -28.27
N LEU A 376 19.87 2.54 -29.38
CA LEU A 376 21.11 3.32 -29.36
C LEU A 376 20.93 4.64 -28.60
N MET A 377 19.85 5.37 -28.85
CA MET A 377 19.56 6.64 -28.18
C MET A 377 19.41 6.45 -26.66
N LEU A 378 18.64 5.45 -26.25
CA LEU A 378 18.44 5.11 -24.84
C LEU A 378 19.74 4.64 -24.19
N ARG A 379 20.56 3.86 -24.90
CA ARG A 379 21.87 3.42 -24.40
C ARG A 379 22.82 4.59 -24.20
N LEU A 380 22.94 5.49 -25.18
CA LEU A 380 23.79 6.68 -25.06
C LEU A 380 23.34 7.59 -23.91
N ALA A 381 22.02 7.77 -23.75
CA ALA A 381 21.47 8.53 -22.64
C ALA A 381 21.73 7.83 -21.28
N LEU A 382 21.61 6.50 -21.22
CA LEU A 382 21.86 5.72 -20.01
C LEU A 382 23.35 5.72 -19.62
N ASP A 383 24.26 5.65 -20.59
CA ASP A 383 25.70 5.77 -20.33
C ASP A 383 26.03 7.16 -19.73
N ALA A 384 25.29 8.19 -20.14
CA ALA A 384 25.41 9.54 -19.59
C ALA A 384 24.64 9.76 -18.26
N ALA A 385 23.66 8.91 -17.94
CA ALA A 385 22.86 8.95 -16.72
C ALA A 385 22.66 7.52 -16.14
N PRO A 386 23.72 6.89 -15.57
CA PRO A 386 23.76 5.45 -15.29
C PRO A 386 22.74 4.93 -14.27
N HIS A 387 22.18 5.83 -13.47
CA HIS A 387 21.21 5.55 -12.41
C HIS A 387 19.75 5.81 -12.82
N ASN A 388 19.51 6.27 -14.05
CA ASN A 388 18.16 6.59 -14.51
C ASN A 388 17.37 5.31 -14.87
N PHE A 389 16.54 4.86 -13.94
CA PHE A 389 15.76 3.62 -14.08
C PHE A 389 14.75 3.68 -15.24
N GLN A 390 14.24 4.86 -15.61
CA GLN A 390 13.30 4.98 -16.73
C GLN A 390 13.99 4.66 -18.06
N LEU A 391 15.24 5.12 -18.23
CA LEU A 391 16.06 4.75 -19.39
C LEU A 391 16.39 3.26 -19.38
N MET A 392 16.67 2.67 -18.21
CA MET A 392 16.89 1.22 -18.09
C MET A 392 15.66 0.43 -18.51
N LEU A 393 14.47 0.75 -17.97
CA LEU A 393 13.21 0.09 -18.32
C LEU A 393 12.89 0.22 -19.81
N ALA A 394 13.00 1.43 -20.38
CA ALA A 394 12.75 1.65 -21.79
C ALA A 394 13.74 0.88 -22.69
N LEU A 395 15.02 0.82 -22.30
CA LEU A 395 16.04 0.08 -23.04
C LEU A 395 15.82 -1.44 -22.93
N MET A 396 15.42 -1.95 -21.76
CA MET A 396 15.07 -3.37 -21.58
C MET A 396 13.97 -3.79 -22.54
N HIS A 397 12.88 -3.02 -22.64
CA HIS A 397 11.82 -3.31 -23.60
C HIS A 397 12.30 -3.31 -25.07
N CYS A 398 13.23 -2.41 -25.42
CA CYS A 398 13.80 -2.41 -26.77
C CYS A 398 14.69 -3.64 -27.02
N LEU A 399 15.50 -4.05 -26.03
CA LEU A 399 16.38 -5.21 -26.11
C LEU A 399 15.58 -6.51 -26.17
N GLU A 400 14.52 -6.64 -25.38
CA GLU A 400 13.57 -7.75 -25.43
C GLU A 400 12.92 -7.85 -26.81
N ALA A 401 12.47 -6.72 -27.37
CA ALA A 401 11.93 -6.69 -28.74
C ALA A 401 12.96 -7.10 -29.81
N LEU A 402 14.26 -6.88 -29.57
CA LEU A 402 15.35 -7.32 -30.44
C LEU A 402 15.79 -8.78 -30.19
N GLY A 403 15.22 -9.47 -29.19
CA GLY A 403 15.66 -10.80 -28.79
C GLY A 403 16.97 -10.82 -27.97
N ALA A 404 17.43 -9.66 -27.49
CA ALA A 404 18.66 -9.49 -26.72
C ALA A 404 18.43 -9.72 -25.21
N GLY A 405 17.81 -10.84 -24.85
CA GLY A 405 17.39 -11.16 -23.48
C GLY A 405 18.53 -11.13 -22.45
N SER A 406 19.75 -11.53 -22.81
CA SER A 406 20.91 -11.47 -21.88
C SER A 406 21.22 -10.04 -21.42
N MET A 407 21.19 -9.08 -22.34
CA MET A 407 21.44 -7.67 -22.04
C MET A 407 20.28 -7.06 -21.24
N ALA A 408 19.04 -7.46 -21.54
CA ALA A 408 17.87 -7.02 -20.77
C ALA A 408 17.95 -7.53 -19.31
N LEU A 409 18.33 -8.80 -19.11
CA LEU A 409 18.50 -9.39 -17.78
C LEU A 409 19.60 -8.68 -16.97
N GLU A 410 20.71 -8.28 -17.61
CA GLU A 410 21.76 -7.48 -16.95
C GLU A 410 21.25 -6.11 -16.48
N LEU A 411 20.43 -5.43 -17.28
CA LEU A 411 19.81 -4.17 -16.88
C LEU A 411 18.82 -4.37 -15.73
N TYR A 412 18.04 -5.45 -15.75
CA TYR A 412 17.11 -5.76 -14.66
C TYR A 412 17.84 -5.97 -13.34
N LYS A 413 18.95 -6.71 -13.35
CA LYS A 413 19.81 -6.90 -12.17
C LYS A 413 20.36 -5.57 -11.63
N ARG A 414 20.65 -4.60 -12.50
CA ARG A 414 21.09 -3.24 -12.09
C ARG A 414 19.98 -2.42 -11.43
N CYS A 415 18.71 -2.74 -11.65
CA CYS A 415 17.60 -2.04 -11.01
C CYS A 415 17.48 -2.34 -9.50
N ASP A 416 18.15 -3.40 -9.00
CA ASP A 416 18.19 -3.76 -7.57
C ASP A 416 16.78 -3.82 -6.93
N ILE A 417 15.88 -4.53 -7.62
CA ILE A 417 14.46 -4.68 -7.28
C ILE A 417 14.30 -5.30 -5.89
N LYS A 418 13.51 -4.66 -5.02
CA LYS A 418 13.29 -5.06 -3.62
C LYS A 418 11.82 -4.90 -3.19
N GLN A 419 11.38 -5.76 -2.26
CA GLN A 419 10.09 -5.67 -1.58
C GLN A 419 8.92 -5.56 -2.58
N ILE A 420 8.03 -4.56 -2.42
CA ILE A 420 6.89 -4.28 -3.31
C ILE A 420 7.27 -4.09 -4.78
N GLN A 421 8.54 -3.82 -5.08
CA GLN A 421 9.00 -3.76 -6.46
C GLN A 421 8.99 -5.14 -7.13
N HIS A 422 9.12 -6.24 -6.38
CA HIS A 422 8.96 -7.58 -6.96
C HIS A 422 7.53 -7.76 -7.50
N GLU A 423 6.54 -7.36 -6.72
CA GLU A 423 5.13 -7.38 -7.12
C GLU A 423 4.85 -6.54 -8.37
N THR A 424 5.48 -5.36 -8.46
CA THR A 424 5.13 -4.35 -9.49
C THR A 424 6.04 -4.35 -10.71
N LEU A 425 7.23 -4.94 -10.66
CA LEU A 425 8.24 -4.85 -11.74
C LEU A 425 8.80 -6.20 -12.18
N SER A 426 8.55 -7.32 -11.49
CA SER A 426 9.10 -8.62 -11.92
C SER A 426 8.58 -9.07 -13.28
N TYR A 427 7.43 -8.56 -13.73
CA TYR A 427 6.88 -8.92 -15.05
C TYR A 427 7.80 -8.44 -16.19
N VAL A 428 8.59 -7.40 -15.94
CA VAL A 428 9.50 -6.79 -16.91
C VAL A 428 10.59 -7.79 -17.34
N VAL A 429 11.06 -8.67 -16.45
CA VAL A 429 12.18 -9.59 -16.79
C VAL A 429 11.72 -10.89 -17.45
N LEU A 430 10.43 -11.22 -17.39
CA LEU A 430 9.90 -12.50 -17.89
C LEU A 430 10.18 -12.74 -19.39
N PRO A 431 10.02 -11.74 -20.30
CA PRO A 431 10.35 -11.94 -21.71
C PRO A 431 11.83 -12.29 -21.93
N ALA A 432 12.73 -11.61 -21.21
CA ALA A 432 14.17 -11.88 -21.29
C ALA A 432 14.52 -13.30 -20.82
N LEU A 433 13.91 -13.76 -19.73
CA LEU A 433 14.11 -15.11 -19.21
C LEU A 433 13.58 -16.19 -20.17
N ALA A 434 12.42 -15.93 -20.78
CA ALA A 434 11.84 -16.81 -21.80
C ALA A 434 12.73 -16.93 -23.04
N GLN A 435 13.28 -15.81 -23.53
CA GLN A 435 14.22 -15.81 -24.67
C GLN A 435 15.50 -16.62 -24.40
N LEU A 436 15.96 -16.62 -23.15
CA LEU A 436 17.16 -17.34 -22.73
C LEU A 436 16.91 -18.81 -22.35
N GLY A 437 15.65 -19.22 -22.22
CA GLY A 437 15.31 -20.54 -21.64
C GLY A 437 15.80 -20.70 -20.19
N ALA A 438 15.90 -19.60 -19.44
CA ALA A 438 16.52 -19.57 -18.12
C ALA A 438 15.51 -19.92 -17.00
N SER A 439 15.08 -21.19 -16.95
CA SER A 439 14.06 -21.66 -15.99
C SER A 439 14.43 -21.42 -14.52
N ASP A 440 15.69 -21.65 -14.14
CA ASP A 440 16.14 -21.46 -12.75
C ASP A 440 16.03 -19.98 -12.31
N ALA A 441 16.39 -19.05 -13.20
CA ALA A 441 16.30 -17.61 -12.92
C ALA A 441 14.84 -17.12 -12.91
N ALA A 442 13.95 -17.77 -13.67
CA ALA A 442 12.52 -17.52 -13.59
C ALA A 442 11.93 -18.00 -12.25
N ASP A 443 12.34 -19.17 -11.77
CA ASP A 443 11.92 -19.68 -10.47
C ASP A 443 12.43 -18.77 -9.32
N GLU A 444 13.65 -18.25 -9.42
CA GLU A 444 14.19 -17.27 -8.47
C GLU A 444 13.35 -15.97 -8.43
N ALA A 445 13.01 -15.43 -9.61
CA ALA A 445 12.17 -14.22 -9.69
C ALA A 445 10.77 -14.44 -9.09
N LEU A 446 10.13 -15.58 -9.40
CA LEU A 446 8.83 -15.95 -8.83
C LEU A 446 8.92 -16.18 -7.32
N THR A 447 9.99 -16.82 -6.85
CA THR A 447 10.25 -17.03 -5.42
C THR A 447 10.40 -15.70 -4.69
N ALA A 448 11.05 -14.70 -5.29
CA ALA A 448 11.17 -13.37 -4.72
C ALA A 448 9.81 -12.66 -4.56
N VAL A 449 8.91 -12.81 -5.54
CA VAL A 449 7.52 -12.29 -5.44
C VAL A 449 6.77 -12.99 -4.30
N ARG A 450 6.75 -14.33 -4.27
CA ARG A 450 6.10 -15.10 -3.19
C ARG A 450 6.65 -14.74 -1.81
N ARG A 451 7.96 -14.50 -1.72
CA ARG A 451 8.62 -14.10 -0.47
C ARG A 451 8.13 -12.74 0.02
N PHE A 452 7.97 -11.78 -0.90
CA PHE A 452 7.38 -10.48 -0.57
C PHE A 452 5.93 -10.64 -0.09
N GLU A 453 5.10 -11.45 -0.76
CA GLU A 453 3.73 -11.69 -0.32
C GLU A 453 3.68 -12.33 1.08
N GLN A 454 4.46 -13.40 1.30
CA GLN A 454 4.46 -14.14 2.56
C GLN A 454 4.96 -13.31 3.75
N HIS A 455 6.00 -12.50 3.56
CA HIS A 455 6.62 -11.76 4.67
C HIS A 455 6.16 -10.30 4.72
N GLY A 456 6.00 -9.65 3.59
CA GLY A 456 5.56 -8.26 3.49
C GLY A 456 4.11 -8.07 3.93
N LEU A 457 3.20 -8.98 3.56
CA LEU A 457 1.79 -8.88 3.98
C LEU A 457 1.58 -9.36 5.42
N ALA A 458 2.43 -10.26 5.94
CA ALA A 458 2.28 -10.81 7.29
C ALA A 458 2.38 -9.76 8.42
N GLU A 459 2.97 -8.61 8.15
CA GLU A 459 3.06 -7.49 9.12
C GLU A 459 1.84 -6.55 9.08
N LEU A 460 1.07 -6.55 7.97
CA LEU A 460 -0.05 -5.63 7.78
C LEU A 460 -1.10 -5.70 8.90
N PRO A 461 -1.51 -6.87 9.42
CA PRO A 461 -2.49 -6.90 10.49
C PRO A 461 -2.00 -6.20 11.77
N GLU A 462 -0.70 -6.23 12.08
CA GLU A 462 -0.17 -5.49 13.24
C GLU A 462 -0.07 -3.99 12.97
N GLN A 463 0.28 -3.59 11.73
CA GLN A 463 0.29 -2.18 11.32
C GLN A 463 -1.12 -1.57 11.32
N LEU A 464 -2.11 -2.35 10.87
CA LEU A 464 -3.53 -2.00 10.95
C LEU A 464 -3.92 -1.68 12.41
N LEU A 465 -3.58 -2.58 13.35
CA LEU A 465 -3.89 -2.40 14.76
C LEU A 465 -3.17 -1.19 15.38
N LEU A 466 -1.91 -0.97 14.99
CA LEU A 466 -1.17 0.21 15.41
C LEU A 466 -1.83 1.50 14.92
N ALA A 467 -2.30 1.53 13.67
CA ALA A 467 -3.00 2.67 13.11
C ALA A 467 -4.30 2.99 13.88
N PHE A 468 -5.10 1.99 14.26
CA PHE A 468 -6.27 2.19 15.14
C PHE A 468 -5.87 2.78 16.50
N ARG A 469 -4.82 2.25 17.14
CA ARG A 469 -4.34 2.74 18.45
C ARG A 469 -3.74 4.15 18.41
N LYS A 470 -3.25 4.57 17.25
CA LYS A 470 -2.71 5.91 17.00
C LYS A 470 -3.74 6.86 16.40
N SER A 471 -5.01 6.44 16.34
CA SER A 471 -6.12 7.18 15.75
C SER A 471 -5.87 7.58 14.28
N ASN A 472 -5.02 6.84 13.56
CA ASN A 472 -4.73 7.05 12.14
C ASN A 472 -5.63 6.17 11.26
N TYR A 473 -6.94 6.44 11.30
CA TYR A 473 -7.96 5.65 10.59
C TYR A 473 -7.80 5.63 9.06
N PRO A 474 -7.42 6.73 8.38
CA PRO A 474 -7.19 6.69 6.93
C PRO A 474 -6.12 5.67 6.55
N GLN A 475 -4.99 5.66 7.26
CA GLN A 475 -3.92 4.69 7.03
C GLN A 475 -4.36 3.25 7.32
N ALA A 476 -5.19 3.03 8.34
CA ALA A 476 -5.78 1.72 8.61
C ALA A 476 -6.60 1.21 7.41
N LEU A 477 -7.42 2.07 6.80
CA LEU A 477 -8.20 1.72 5.61
C LEU A 477 -7.30 1.47 4.39
N GLU A 478 -6.22 2.24 4.25
CA GLU A 478 -5.23 2.05 3.17
C GLU A 478 -4.49 0.73 3.28
N PHE A 479 -4.15 0.25 4.48
CA PHE A 479 -3.50 -1.06 4.64
C PHE A 479 -4.37 -2.21 4.13
N VAL A 480 -5.67 -2.21 4.47
CA VAL A 480 -6.60 -3.24 3.99
C VAL A 480 -6.84 -3.09 2.49
N ALA A 481 -6.94 -1.86 1.98
CA ALA A 481 -7.05 -1.60 0.54
C ALA A 481 -5.83 -2.12 -0.23
N PHE A 482 -4.63 -1.87 0.29
CA PHE A 482 -3.38 -2.34 -0.27
C PHE A 482 -3.33 -3.86 -0.27
N GLU A 483 -3.61 -4.51 0.86
CA GLU A 483 -3.65 -5.98 0.95
C GLU A 483 -4.62 -6.59 -0.08
N ARG A 484 -5.81 -6.00 -0.24
CA ARG A 484 -6.81 -6.46 -1.21
C ARG A 484 -6.45 -6.19 -2.67
N SER A 485 -5.54 -5.26 -2.93
CA SER A 485 -4.98 -5.03 -4.27
C SER A 485 -3.87 -6.01 -4.64
N VAL A 486 -3.14 -6.52 -3.64
CA VAL A 486 -2.03 -7.47 -3.84
C VAL A 486 -2.50 -8.92 -3.82
N ARG A 487 -3.41 -9.31 -2.91
CA ARG A 487 -3.92 -10.69 -2.80
C ARG A 487 -4.50 -11.33 -4.08
N PRO A 488 -5.11 -10.58 -5.02
CA PRO A 488 -5.57 -11.14 -6.29
C PRO A 488 -4.62 -10.80 -7.46
N SER A 489 -3.34 -10.53 -7.19
CA SER A 489 -2.37 -10.20 -8.25
C SER A 489 -2.19 -11.36 -9.24
N TRP A 490 -1.68 -11.02 -10.42
CA TRP A 490 -1.39 -11.98 -11.50
C TRP A 490 -0.32 -13.02 -11.11
N TRP A 491 0.41 -12.80 -10.03
CA TRP A 491 1.47 -13.70 -9.57
C TRP A 491 0.94 -14.95 -8.86
N HIS A 492 -0.34 -14.94 -8.48
CA HIS A 492 -1.08 -16.07 -7.93
C HIS A 492 -1.65 -16.97 -9.04
#